data_AF-A0A399I1W3-F1
#
_entry.id   AF-A0A399I1W3-F1
#
_cell.length_a   1.000
_cell.length_b   1.000
_cell.length_c   1.000
_cell.angle_alpha   90.00
_cell.angle_beta   90.00
_cell.angle_gamma   90.00
#
_symmetry.space_group_name_H-M   'P 1'
#
loop_
_entity.id
_entity.type
_entity.pdbx_description
1 polymer ?
#
loop_
_entity_poly.entity_id
_entity_poly.type
_entity_poly.pdbx_seq_one_letter_code
_entity_poly.pdbx_strand_id
1 'polypeptide(L)'
;MKASKILAAAAMLTLAASGSAFAFHDGGVAYCDGCHTMHNSSGNAAMTKNTAQFQGNKYLLKGSDDSSTCLNCHSGATLSGYHVMTYPAPAVNASAPVNRTPGGDFAWLTQTFPAAGRSAVSLGERHGHNVVAADFGLTPDTKLLVAPGGQYDTAALSCASCHDPHSRARVVDAAGTIAYAIPGQKVLPIGTYGSYGDLPTANEAVGVYRLLGGANYSQMSYVNPLPFNADPPVAVAPKTYNRSEATADTRVAYGQGMSEWCANCHRTIHVDATNAANTALIHPAGNGALLTAAANDLQGNGTGTTIAALYNVYKNSGDLTGTVATSYSSLVPYEEGTKDIATLLSHADITGTVTAGPSTGTENVMCLSCHRAHASGFNSMTRWSNTTDFLTVANAYPDFAAGAGTESYDNSTGMNQAVYAAAMYDQPATKFAYSQRSLCNKCHAKD
;
A
#
# COMPACT_ATOMS: atom_id res chain seq x y z
N MET A 1 -35.13 29.14 22.01
CA MET A 1 -35.12 27.68 22.32
C MET A 1 -35.48 26.75 21.16
N LYS A 2 -36.23 27.17 20.12
CA LYS A 2 -36.54 26.30 18.96
C LYS A 2 -35.40 26.23 17.90
N ALA A 3 -34.59 27.28 17.75
CA ALA A 3 -33.49 27.31 16.78
C ALA A 3 -32.28 26.42 17.16
N SER A 4 -31.90 26.34 18.44
CA SER A 4 -30.78 25.48 18.89
C SER A 4 -31.05 23.98 18.75
N LYS A 5 -32.32 23.54 18.75
CA LYS A 5 -32.67 22.13 18.57
C LYS A 5 -32.57 21.67 17.10
N ILE A 6 -32.71 22.59 16.15
CA ILE A 6 -32.60 22.31 14.70
C ILE A 6 -31.14 22.23 14.27
N LEU A 7 -30.27 23.08 14.83
CA LEU A 7 -28.81 23.02 14.59
C LEU A 7 -28.17 21.74 15.16
N ALA A 8 -28.62 21.27 16.33
CA ALA A 8 -28.12 20.01 16.90
C ALA A 8 -28.59 18.77 16.12
N ALA A 9 -29.80 18.79 15.55
CA ALA A 9 -30.31 17.71 14.71
C ALA A 9 -29.60 17.66 13.34
N ALA A 10 -29.29 18.81 12.74
CA ALA A 10 -28.52 18.89 11.50
C ALA A 10 -27.07 18.42 11.67
N ALA A 11 -26.42 18.74 12.80
CA ALA A 11 -25.06 18.28 13.11
C ALA A 11 -24.98 16.77 13.44
N MET A 12 -26.04 16.18 14.01
CA MET A 12 -26.12 14.73 14.23
C MET A 12 -26.45 13.95 12.94
N LEU A 13 -27.21 14.53 12.01
CA LEU A 13 -27.54 13.88 10.74
C LEU A 13 -26.36 13.90 9.75
N THR A 14 -25.49 14.93 9.82
CA THR A 14 -24.24 14.94 9.04
C THR A 14 -23.18 13.99 9.61
N LEU A 15 -23.16 13.74 10.92
CA LEU A 15 -22.31 12.70 11.53
C LEU A 15 -22.81 11.28 11.25
N ALA A 16 -24.11 11.08 11.03
CA ALA A 16 -24.66 9.78 10.61
C ALA A 16 -24.50 9.50 9.11
N ALA A 17 -24.16 10.53 8.30
CA ALA A 17 -23.97 10.44 6.85
C ALA A 17 -22.50 10.34 6.42
N SER A 18 -21.55 10.22 7.35
CA SER A 18 -20.24 9.66 7.03
C SER A 18 -20.44 8.17 6.74
N GLY A 19 -20.83 7.89 5.49
CA GLY A 19 -21.28 6.59 5.05
C GLY A 19 -20.31 5.49 5.46
N SER A 20 -20.78 4.62 6.35
CA SER A 20 -20.25 3.27 6.45
C SER A 20 -20.34 2.69 5.04
N ALA A 21 -19.22 2.55 4.36
CA ALA A 21 -19.16 1.81 3.13
C ALA A 21 -19.57 0.37 3.49
N PHE A 22 -20.80 -0.01 3.17
CA PHE A 22 -21.17 -1.42 3.16
C PHE A 22 -20.15 -2.15 2.29
N ALA A 23 -19.65 -3.29 2.75
CA ALA A 23 -18.61 -4.03 2.07
C ALA A 23 -19.18 -4.64 0.77
N PHE A 24 -19.17 -3.86 -0.31
CA PHE A 24 -19.71 -4.25 -1.62
C PHE A 24 -19.24 -5.64 -2.07
N HIS A 25 -17.96 -5.97 -1.80
CA HIS A 25 -17.38 -7.25 -2.15
C HIS A 25 -17.55 -8.36 -1.09
N ASP A 26 -17.78 -8.05 0.19
CA ASP A 26 -17.88 -9.02 1.29
C ASP A 26 -16.84 -10.17 1.27
N GLY A 27 -15.61 -9.88 0.82
CA GLY A 27 -14.54 -10.88 0.68
C GLY A 27 -14.60 -11.75 -0.60
N GLY A 28 -15.66 -11.63 -1.38
CA GLY A 28 -15.90 -12.40 -2.60
C GLY A 28 -16.29 -11.55 -3.81
N VAL A 29 -16.96 -12.20 -4.77
CA VAL A 29 -17.65 -11.51 -5.86
C VAL A 29 -18.84 -10.72 -5.31
N ALA A 30 -18.97 -9.48 -5.73
CA ALA A 30 -20.08 -8.60 -5.37
C ALA A 30 -21.32 -8.85 -6.26
N TYR A 31 -22.37 -8.03 -6.11
CA TYR A 31 -23.47 -8.01 -7.08
C TYR A 31 -22.96 -7.60 -8.48
N CYS A 32 -23.22 -8.44 -9.49
CA CYS A 32 -22.59 -8.35 -10.81
C CYS A 32 -22.83 -7.01 -11.51
N ASP A 33 -24.03 -6.44 -11.35
CA ASP A 33 -24.40 -5.18 -11.96
C ASP A 33 -23.77 -3.96 -11.27
N GLY A 34 -22.97 -4.13 -10.22
CA GLY A 34 -22.16 -3.05 -9.65
C GLY A 34 -21.03 -2.65 -10.59
N CYS A 35 -20.36 -3.63 -11.22
CA CYS A 35 -19.25 -3.40 -12.14
C CYS A 35 -19.64 -3.61 -13.61
N HIS A 36 -20.61 -4.49 -13.88
CA HIS A 36 -21.03 -4.82 -15.24
C HIS A 36 -22.37 -4.20 -15.62
N THR A 37 -22.63 -4.07 -16.91
CA THR A 37 -23.95 -3.79 -17.47
C THR A 37 -24.17 -4.63 -18.72
N MET A 38 -25.32 -5.31 -18.79
CA MET A 38 -25.59 -6.24 -19.89
C MET A 38 -25.98 -5.52 -21.19
N HIS A 39 -26.65 -4.36 -21.06
CA HIS A 39 -27.22 -3.62 -22.18
C HIS A 39 -26.88 -2.12 -22.15
N ASN A 40 -26.02 -1.69 -21.21
CA ASN A 40 -25.75 -0.27 -20.98
C ASN A 40 -27.04 0.58 -20.91
N SER A 41 -28.05 0.07 -20.20
CA SER A 41 -29.35 0.72 -20.06
C SER A 41 -30.03 0.31 -18.77
N SER A 42 -30.36 1.29 -17.92
CA SER A 42 -31.26 1.12 -16.77
C SER A 42 -32.06 2.40 -16.58
N GLY A 43 -33.37 2.28 -16.35
CA GLY A 43 -34.25 3.46 -16.22
C GLY A 43 -34.24 4.38 -17.45
N ASN A 44 -33.99 3.83 -18.64
CA ASN A 44 -33.81 4.58 -19.89
C ASN A 44 -32.60 5.54 -19.92
N ALA A 45 -31.58 5.27 -19.11
CA ALA A 45 -30.30 5.99 -19.11
C ALA A 45 -29.13 5.03 -19.36
N ALA A 46 -28.05 5.55 -19.96
CA ALA A 46 -26.80 4.82 -20.08
C ALA A 46 -26.18 4.57 -18.69
N MET A 47 -25.58 3.41 -18.51
CA MET A 47 -24.96 2.93 -17.27
C MET A 47 -23.43 2.97 -17.30
N THR A 48 -22.82 3.22 -18.46
CA THR A 48 -21.39 3.37 -18.64
C THR A 48 -21.01 4.82 -18.91
N LYS A 49 -19.75 5.17 -18.64
CA LYS A 49 -19.15 6.42 -19.10
C LYS A 49 -18.73 6.28 -20.56
N ASN A 50 -18.81 7.38 -21.31
CA ASN A 50 -18.20 7.54 -22.64
C ASN A 50 -18.67 6.56 -23.72
N THR A 51 -19.81 5.87 -23.53
CA THR A 51 -20.38 4.93 -24.49
C THR A 51 -21.87 5.17 -24.62
N ALA A 52 -22.40 5.14 -25.85
CA ALA A 52 -23.82 5.35 -26.10
C ALA A 52 -24.66 4.23 -25.47
N GLN A 53 -25.89 4.56 -25.07
CA GLN A 53 -26.87 3.59 -24.57
C GLN A 53 -27.03 2.43 -25.56
N PHE A 54 -27.19 1.20 -25.05
CA PHE A 54 -27.26 -0.04 -25.85
C PHE A 54 -25.96 -0.48 -26.52
N GLN A 55 -24.83 0.16 -26.19
CA GLN A 55 -23.49 -0.29 -26.54
C GLN A 55 -22.70 -0.58 -25.26
N GLY A 56 -22.14 -1.79 -25.15
CA GLY A 56 -21.33 -2.20 -24.00
C GLY A 56 -19.84 -1.92 -24.20
N ASN A 57 -19.11 -1.76 -23.09
CA ASN A 57 -17.65 -1.75 -23.11
C ASN A 57 -17.09 -3.18 -23.13
N LYS A 58 -15.76 -3.29 -23.31
CA LYS A 58 -15.05 -4.56 -23.24
C LYS A 58 -15.42 -5.29 -21.95
N TYR A 59 -15.69 -6.59 -22.05
CA TYR A 59 -16.11 -7.43 -20.91
C TYR A 59 -17.39 -6.96 -20.19
N LEU A 60 -18.26 -6.20 -20.87
CA LEU A 60 -19.52 -5.66 -20.32
C LEU A 60 -19.32 -4.75 -19.10
N LEU A 61 -18.15 -4.14 -18.98
CA LEU A 61 -17.80 -3.28 -17.86
C LEU A 61 -18.47 -1.91 -17.95
N LYS A 62 -18.58 -1.22 -16.81
CA LYS A 62 -19.15 0.13 -16.73
C LYS A 62 -18.14 1.26 -16.95
N GLY A 63 -16.85 1.00 -16.79
CA GLY A 63 -15.76 1.90 -17.22
C GLY A 63 -15.31 1.58 -18.65
N SER A 64 -14.57 2.50 -19.28
CA SER A 64 -13.99 2.27 -20.61
C SER A 64 -12.91 1.18 -20.63
N ASP A 65 -12.31 0.90 -19.48
CA ASP A 65 -11.33 -0.16 -19.23
C ASP A 65 -11.52 -0.79 -17.82
N ASP A 66 -10.70 -1.80 -17.51
CA ASP A 66 -10.76 -2.57 -16.26
C ASP A 66 -10.63 -1.67 -15.02
N SER A 67 -9.63 -0.79 -14.97
CA SER A 67 -9.36 0.06 -13.80
C SER A 67 -10.35 1.22 -13.68
N SER A 68 -10.76 1.80 -14.81
CA SER A 68 -11.81 2.83 -14.87
C SER A 68 -13.11 2.33 -14.25
N THR A 69 -13.40 1.03 -14.35
CA THR A 69 -14.57 0.42 -13.70
C THR A 69 -14.45 0.44 -12.18
N CYS A 70 -13.27 0.14 -11.63
CA CYS A 70 -13.00 0.20 -10.19
C CYS A 70 -13.06 1.65 -9.68
N LEU A 71 -12.41 2.56 -10.39
CA LEU A 71 -12.26 3.96 -9.97
C LEU A 71 -13.56 4.77 -10.05
N ASN A 72 -14.61 4.25 -10.70
CA ASN A 72 -15.96 4.83 -10.62
C ASN A 72 -16.45 5.01 -9.18
N CYS A 73 -16.04 4.14 -8.27
CA CYS A 73 -16.38 4.22 -6.85
C CYS A 73 -15.14 4.42 -5.96
N HIS A 74 -13.96 3.93 -6.36
CA HIS A 74 -12.74 3.95 -5.54
C HIS A 74 -11.90 5.23 -5.68
N SER A 75 -12.44 6.25 -6.36
CA SER A 75 -11.82 7.57 -6.45
C SER A 75 -12.75 8.66 -5.95
N GLY A 76 -12.16 9.78 -5.49
CA GLY A 76 -12.93 10.96 -5.12
C GLY A 76 -12.05 12.09 -4.60
N ALA A 77 -12.61 13.30 -4.53
CA ALA A 77 -11.87 14.49 -4.13
C ALA A 77 -11.62 14.59 -2.61
N THR A 78 -12.31 13.76 -1.82
CA THR A 78 -12.26 13.78 -0.35
C THR A 78 -11.82 12.41 0.18
N LEU A 79 -11.23 12.45 1.38
CA LEU A 79 -10.83 11.25 2.11
C LEU A 79 -12.07 10.39 2.39
N SER A 80 -11.96 9.09 2.10
CA SER A 80 -12.99 8.08 2.33
C SER A 80 -12.36 6.81 2.87
N GLY A 81 -13.11 5.95 3.54
CA GLY A 81 -12.57 4.71 4.12
C GLY A 81 -11.94 3.74 3.10
N TYR A 82 -12.21 3.90 1.80
CA TYR A 82 -11.82 2.93 0.76
C TYR A 82 -11.35 3.56 -0.57
N HIS A 83 -11.31 4.90 -0.69
CA HIS A 83 -10.76 5.53 -1.88
C HIS A 83 -9.24 5.31 -1.94
N VAL A 84 -8.76 4.94 -3.12
CA VAL A 84 -7.33 4.72 -3.41
C VAL A 84 -6.79 5.73 -4.42
N MET A 85 -7.62 6.66 -4.88
CA MET A 85 -7.22 7.72 -5.80
C MET A 85 -7.95 9.02 -5.45
N THR A 86 -7.18 10.10 -5.28
CA THR A 86 -7.75 11.46 -5.27
C THR A 86 -8.12 11.87 -6.69
N TYR A 87 -9.40 12.14 -6.95
CA TYR A 87 -9.87 12.55 -8.27
C TYR A 87 -10.97 13.65 -8.20
N PRO A 88 -10.87 14.74 -8.98
CA PRO A 88 -9.74 15.10 -9.85
C PRO A 88 -8.44 15.31 -9.06
N ALA A 89 -7.31 15.02 -9.69
CA ALA A 89 -6.01 15.18 -9.04
C ALA A 89 -5.76 16.67 -8.70
N PRO A 90 -5.20 16.98 -7.53
CA PRO A 90 -4.86 18.35 -7.18
C PRO A 90 -3.73 18.88 -8.07
N ALA A 91 -3.68 20.20 -8.24
CA ALA A 91 -2.57 20.85 -8.90
C ALA A 91 -1.29 20.68 -8.07
N VAL A 92 -0.17 20.40 -8.76
CA VAL A 92 1.14 20.18 -8.15
C VAL A 92 1.50 21.31 -7.20
N ASN A 93 1.89 20.98 -5.97
CA ASN A 93 2.22 21.91 -4.89
C ASN A 93 1.09 22.88 -4.45
N ALA A 94 -0.11 22.84 -5.03
CA ALA A 94 -1.26 23.58 -4.50
C ALA A 94 -1.91 22.82 -3.32
N SER A 95 -2.03 21.49 -3.46
CA SER A 95 -2.42 20.56 -2.41
C SER A 95 -1.95 19.16 -2.75
N ALA A 96 -1.90 18.27 -1.76
CA ALA A 96 -1.52 16.88 -1.96
C ALA A 96 -2.75 15.99 -2.24
N PRO A 97 -2.56 14.82 -2.89
CA PRO A 97 -3.52 13.73 -2.80
C PRO A 97 -3.94 13.50 -1.34
N VAL A 98 -5.21 13.21 -1.08
CA VAL A 98 -5.79 13.18 0.28
C VAL A 98 -5.83 11.79 0.90
N ASN A 99 -5.75 10.71 0.11
CA ASN A 99 -5.78 9.37 0.67
C ASN A 99 -4.41 8.96 1.26
N ARG A 100 -4.47 8.18 2.33
CA ARG A 100 -3.37 7.69 3.18
C ARG A 100 -3.50 6.18 3.41
N THR A 101 -3.96 5.45 2.41
CA THR A 101 -4.11 3.99 2.52
C THR A 101 -2.74 3.32 2.66
N PRO A 102 -2.60 2.14 3.28
CA PRO A 102 -1.30 1.44 3.31
C PRO A 102 -0.69 1.19 1.92
N GLY A 103 -1.52 1.06 0.88
CA GLY A 103 -1.08 0.92 -0.51
C GLY A 103 -0.66 2.25 -1.16
N GLY A 104 -1.25 3.37 -0.76
CA GLY A 104 -1.01 4.69 -1.36
C GLY A 104 -2.12 5.19 -2.26
N ASP A 105 -1.97 6.45 -2.70
CA ASP A 105 -2.93 7.16 -3.55
C ASP A 105 -2.42 7.23 -4.99
N PHE A 106 -3.17 6.69 -5.96
CA PHE A 106 -2.77 6.69 -7.37
C PHE A 106 -2.63 8.10 -7.98
N ALA A 107 -3.20 9.14 -7.37
CA ALA A 107 -3.02 10.50 -7.85
C ALA A 107 -1.56 10.99 -7.76
N TRP A 108 -0.68 10.32 -7.01
CA TRP A 108 0.76 10.61 -7.06
C TRP A 108 1.37 10.38 -8.45
N LEU A 109 0.76 9.52 -9.28
CA LEU A 109 1.20 9.28 -10.67
C LEU A 109 1.04 10.50 -11.57
N THR A 110 0.18 11.44 -11.20
CA THR A 110 -0.07 12.68 -11.96
C THR A 110 0.70 13.88 -11.40
N GLN A 111 1.47 13.68 -10.33
CA GLN A 111 2.27 14.73 -9.70
C GLN A 111 3.70 14.69 -10.25
N THR A 112 4.08 15.68 -11.06
CA THR A 112 5.46 15.85 -11.51
C THR A 112 6.10 17.03 -10.77
N PHE A 113 7.13 16.76 -9.98
CA PHE A 113 7.83 17.79 -9.21
C PHE A 113 9.08 18.30 -9.94
N PRO A 114 9.35 19.62 -9.89
CA PRO A 114 10.52 20.20 -10.53
C PRO A 114 11.80 19.71 -9.85
N ALA A 115 12.93 19.84 -10.55
CA ALA A 115 14.23 19.70 -9.91
C ALA A 115 14.39 20.79 -8.82
N ALA A 116 14.95 20.41 -7.68
CA ALA A 116 15.19 21.30 -6.55
C ALA A 116 16.40 20.81 -5.77
N GLY A 117 17.28 21.73 -5.35
CA GLY A 117 18.53 21.37 -4.69
C GLY A 117 19.34 20.36 -5.49
N ARG A 118 19.58 19.19 -4.87
CA ARG A 118 20.30 18.06 -5.47
C ARG A 118 19.41 17.05 -6.18
N SER A 119 18.08 17.18 -6.04
CA SER A 119 17.12 16.28 -6.66
C SER A 119 16.87 16.66 -8.13
N ALA A 120 16.91 15.66 -9.00
CA ALA A 120 16.44 15.79 -10.38
C ALA A 120 14.90 15.93 -10.44
N VAL A 121 14.37 16.21 -11.64
CA VAL A 121 12.91 16.22 -11.88
C VAL A 121 12.29 14.88 -11.49
N SER A 122 11.25 14.93 -10.66
CA SER A 122 10.51 13.75 -10.19
C SER A 122 9.26 13.57 -11.05
N LEU A 123 9.34 12.72 -12.07
CA LEU A 123 8.23 12.46 -12.99
C LEU A 123 7.16 11.62 -12.30
N GLY A 124 5.88 11.98 -12.50
CA GLY A 124 4.74 11.27 -11.89
C GLY A 124 4.70 9.77 -12.20
N GLU A 125 5.07 9.38 -13.42
CA GLU A 125 5.15 7.96 -13.81
C GLU A 125 6.22 7.14 -13.04
N ARG A 126 7.06 7.77 -12.20
CA ARG A 126 8.03 7.10 -11.31
C ARG A 126 7.53 6.92 -9.88
N HIS A 127 6.33 7.40 -9.57
CA HIS A 127 5.78 7.43 -8.23
C HIS A 127 4.97 6.18 -7.85
N GLY A 128 4.72 5.25 -8.78
CA GLY A 128 3.89 4.07 -8.53
C GLY A 128 3.67 3.17 -9.75
N HIS A 129 2.74 2.24 -9.59
CA HIS A 129 2.24 1.40 -10.66
C HIS A 129 1.26 2.17 -11.56
N ASN A 130 1.68 2.49 -12.78
CA ASN A 130 0.86 3.19 -13.78
C ASN A 130 -0.26 2.29 -14.34
N VAL A 131 -1.30 2.04 -13.53
CA VAL A 131 -2.51 1.32 -13.98
C VAL A 131 -3.19 2.10 -15.08
N VAL A 132 -3.65 1.40 -16.12
CA VAL A 132 -4.37 2.04 -17.22
C VAL A 132 -5.81 2.29 -16.79
N ALA A 133 -6.18 3.57 -16.71
CA ALA A 133 -7.53 4.04 -16.41
C ALA A 133 -7.83 5.33 -17.19
N ALA A 134 -8.26 5.18 -18.44
CA ALA A 134 -8.41 6.28 -19.38
C ALA A 134 -9.45 7.31 -18.90
N ASP A 135 -10.54 6.87 -18.27
CA ASP A 135 -11.59 7.76 -17.74
C ASP A 135 -11.09 8.68 -16.61
N PHE A 136 -9.91 8.37 -16.05
CA PHE A 136 -9.29 9.06 -14.90
C PHE A 136 -7.94 9.69 -15.24
N GLY A 137 -7.54 9.68 -16.53
CA GLY A 137 -6.28 10.26 -16.99
C GLY A 137 -5.03 9.50 -16.55
N LEU A 138 -5.16 8.22 -16.18
CA LEU A 138 -4.02 7.35 -15.90
C LEU A 138 -3.62 6.59 -17.15
N THR A 139 -2.38 6.77 -17.57
CA THR A 139 -1.80 6.19 -18.78
C THR A 139 -0.73 5.15 -18.43
N PRO A 140 -0.40 4.22 -19.34
CA PRO A 140 0.74 3.33 -19.18
C PRO A 140 2.05 4.05 -18.87
N ASP A 141 2.96 3.35 -18.21
CA ASP A 141 4.34 3.80 -18.00
C ASP A 141 5.07 3.89 -19.35
N THR A 142 5.74 5.03 -19.62
CA THR A 142 6.43 5.25 -20.91
C THR A 142 7.89 4.82 -20.92
N LYS A 143 8.47 4.53 -19.75
CA LYS A 143 9.89 4.15 -19.58
C LYS A 143 10.05 2.66 -19.25
N LEU A 144 9.26 2.17 -18.31
CA LEU A 144 9.20 0.77 -17.90
C LEU A 144 8.07 0.09 -18.66
N LEU A 145 8.38 -0.42 -19.84
CA LEU A 145 7.40 -1.10 -20.71
C LEU A 145 7.05 -2.51 -20.21
N VAL A 146 7.88 -3.07 -19.33
CA VAL A 146 7.63 -4.34 -18.64
C VAL A 146 8.01 -4.23 -17.17
N ALA A 147 7.40 -5.07 -16.34
CA ALA A 147 7.72 -5.18 -14.92
C ALA A 147 9.22 -5.50 -14.73
N PRO A 148 9.98 -4.69 -13.96
CA PRO A 148 11.37 -4.99 -13.65
C PRO A 148 11.52 -6.37 -13.01
N GLY A 149 12.41 -7.19 -13.59
CA GLY A 149 12.64 -8.56 -13.16
C GLY A 149 11.56 -9.58 -13.58
N GLY A 150 10.63 -9.18 -14.44
CA GLY A 150 9.67 -10.09 -15.06
C GLY A 150 9.39 -9.71 -16.50
N GLN A 151 8.22 -10.13 -17.00
CA GLN A 151 7.79 -9.94 -18.38
C GLN A 151 6.35 -9.39 -18.48
N TYR A 152 5.78 -8.96 -17.36
CA TYR A 152 4.43 -8.42 -17.35
C TYR A 152 4.40 -7.06 -18.06
N ASP A 153 3.56 -6.93 -19.08
CA ASP A 153 3.42 -5.72 -19.91
C ASP A 153 2.72 -4.61 -19.12
N THR A 154 3.38 -3.47 -18.96
CA THR A 154 2.82 -2.35 -18.19
C THR A 154 1.69 -1.65 -18.92
N ALA A 155 1.57 -1.79 -20.25
CA ALA A 155 0.42 -1.28 -21.00
C ALA A 155 -0.86 -2.10 -20.75
N ALA A 156 -0.75 -3.30 -20.17
CA ALA A 156 -1.89 -4.11 -19.75
C ALA A 156 -2.16 -4.05 -18.24
N LEU A 157 -1.38 -3.28 -17.48
CA LEU A 157 -1.50 -3.18 -16.03
C LEU A 157 -2.83 -2.52 -15.64
N SER A 158 -3.60 -3.19 -14.78
CA SER A 158 -4.91 -2.71 -14.37
C SER A 158 -5.17 -3.01 -12.89
N CYS A 159 -6.26 -2.51 -12.30
CA CYS A 159 -6.64 -2.97 -10.95
C CYS A 159 -6.83 -4.50 -10.91
N ALA A 160 -7.37 -5.08 -11.98
CA ALA A 160 -7.60 -6.51 -12.12
C ALA A 160 -6.34 -7.31 -12.46
N SER A 161 -5.18 -6.69 -12.72
CA SER A 161 -3.95 -7.48 -12.94
C SER A 161 -3.43 -8.11 -11.66
N CYS A 162 -3.79 -7.52 -10.52
CA CYS A 162 -3.31 -7.87 -9.20
C CYS A 162 -4.45 -8.33 -8.28
N HIS A 163 -5.60 -7.66 -8.35
CA HIS A 163 -6.80 -8.06 -7.61
C HIS A 163 -7.66 -9.00 -8.45
N ASP A 164 -8.18 -10.06 -7.84
CA ASP A 164 -9.19 -10.91 -8.44
C ASP A 164 -10.59 -10.36 -8.10
N PRO A 165 -11.28 -9.66 -9.03
CA PRO A 165 -12.58 -9.04 -8.76
C PRO A 165 -13.69 -10.06 -8.45
N HIS A 166 -13.45 -11.35 -8.73
CA HIS A 166 -14.39 -12.43 -8.48
C HIS A 166 -13.95 -13.36 -7.34
N SER A 167 -12.77 -13.12 -6.76
CA SER A 167 -12.18 -13.84 -5.64
C SER A 167 -12.27 -15.37 -5.73
N ARG A 168 -11.43 -15.99 -6.57
CA ARG A 168 -11.31 -17.45 -6.66
C ARG A 168 -10.60 -18.07 -5.46
N ALA A 169 -9.76 -17.30 -4.77
CA ALA A 169 -9.05 -17.72 -3.57
C ALA A 169 -9.88 -17.41 -2.31
N ARG A 170 -9.74 -18.23 -1.27
CA ARG A 170 -10.37 -18.01 0.04
C ARG A 170 -9.54 -18.65 1.15
N VAL A 171 -9.65 -18.09 2.36
CA VAL A 171 -9.04 -18.63 3.57
C VAL A 171 -10.03 -19.60 4.23
N VAL A 172 -9.56 -20.82 4.53
CA VAL A 172 -10.43 -21.91 5.04
C VAL A 172 -10.16 -22.30 6.49
N ASP A 173 -9.10 -21.81 7.11
CA ASP A 173 -8.82 -21.99 8.53
C ASP A 173 -8.11 -20.77 9.14
N ALA A 174 -7.93 -20.79 10.47
CA ALA A 174 -7.23 -19.73 11.21
C ALA A 174 -5.71 -19.67 10.91
N ALA A 175 -5.15 -20.73 10.33
CA ALA A 175 -3.75 -20.80 9.92
C ALA A 175 -3.50 -20.16 8.54
N GLY A 176 -4.52 -19.49 7.97
CA GLY A 176 -4.39 -18.80 6.70
C GLY A 176 -4.29 -19.73 5.49
N THR A 177 -4.74 -20.99 5.59
CA THR A 177 -4.72 -21.93 4.46
C THR A 177 -5.60 -21.41 3.32
N ILE A 178 -5.04 -21.37 2.11
CA ILE A 178 -5.74 -20.91 0.91
C ILE A 178 -6.35 -22.10 0.16
N ALA A 179 -7.61 -21.97 -0.23
CA ALA A 179 -8.29 -22.88 -1.14
C ALA A 179 -8.84 -22.14 -2.36
N TYR A 180 -8.97 -22.85 -3.48
CA TYR A 180 -9.43 -22.31 -4.76
C TYR A 180 -10.77 -22.90 -5.18
N ALA A 181 -11.61 -22.10 -5.83
CA ALA A 181 -12.80 -22.65 -6.50
C ALA A 181 -12.34 -23.37 -7.76
N ILE A 182 -12.48 -24.69 -7.76
CA ILE A 182 -12.10 -25.58 -8.86
C ILE A 182 -13.33 -26.39 -9.27
N PRO A 183 -13.64 -26.50 -10.58
CA PRO A 183 -14.72 -27.35 -11.05
C PRO A 183 -14.62 -28.78 -10.50
N GLY A 184 -15.74 -29.32 -10.01
CA GLY A 184 -15.81 -30.68 -9.48
C GLY A 184 -15.33 -30.85 -8.03
N GLN A 185 -14.92 -29.78 -7.34
CA GLN A 185 -14.55 -29.83 -5.92
C GLN A 185 -15.49 -29.00 -5.06
N LYS A 186 -15.91 -29.57 -3.92
CA LYS A 186 -16.63 -28.83 -2.88
C LYS A 186 -15.62 -27.97 -2.13
N VAL A 187 -15.88 -26.67 -2.09
CA VAL A 187 -15.19 -25.69 -1.26
C VAL A 187 -16.22 -24.86 -0.50
N LEU A 188 -15.84 -24.31 0.66
CA LEU A 188 -16.73 -23.46 1.44
C LEU A 188 -17.02 -22.16 0.68
N PRO A 189 -18.27 -21.64 0.71
CA PRO A 189 -18.59 -20.32 0.20
C PRO A 189 -17.87 -19.24 1.02
N ILE A 190 -17.63 -18.06 0.42
CA ILE A 190 -17.08 -16.91 1.13
C ILE A 190 -18.25 -16.16 1.79
N GLY A 191 -18.21 -16.02 3.12
CA GLY A 191 -19.25 -15.31 3.88
C GLY A 191 -18.87 -13.89 4.31
N THR A 192 -17.58 -13.56 4.38
CA THR A 192 -17.07 -12.24 4.80
C THR A 192 -15.63 -12.00 4.32
N TYR A 193 -15.06 -10.84 4.64
CA TYR A 193 -13.70 -10.43 4.34
C TYR A 193 -12.66 -11.02 5.30
N GLY A 194 -11.57 -11.61 4.80
CA GLY A 194 -10.41 -11.95 5.66
C GLY A 194 -9.46 -10.78 5.91
N SER A 195 -9.60 -9.68 5.15
CA SER A 195 -8.66 -8.54 5.18
C SER A 195 -8.54 -7.84 6.54
N TYR A 196 -9.55 -7.98 7.38
CA TYR A 196 -9.64 -7.33 8.69
C TYR A 196 -9.66 -8.35 9.85
N GLY A 197 -9.22 -9.59 9.58
CA GLY A 197 -9.02 -10.61 10.60
C GLY A 197 -10.23 -11.50 10.91
N ASP A 198 -11.30 -11.43 10.11
CA ASP A 198 -12.41 -12.36 10.28
C ASP A 198 -11.93 -13.79 10.02
N LEU A 199 -12.42 -14.74 10.82
CA LEU A 199 -12.04 -16.14 10.74
C LEU A 199 -13.12 -16.96 10.02
N PRO A 200 -12.72 -17.99 9.26
CA PRO A 200 -13.68 -18.92 8.67
C PRO A 200 -14.40 -19.74 9.75
N THR A 201 -15.58 -20.22 9.41
CA THR A 201 -16.39 -21.13 10.24
C THR A 201 -16.38 -22.53 9.62
N ALA A 202 -17.04 -23.49 10.28
CA ALA A 202 -17.21 -24.84 9.73
C ALA A 202 -17.97 -24.87 8.38
N ASN A 203 -18.75 -23.83 8.08
CA ASN A 203 -19.62 -23.78 6.91
C ASN A 203 -19.23 -22.70 5.89
N GLU A 204 -18.40 -21.73 6.27
CA GLU A 204 -18.06 -20.58 5.44
C GLU A 204 -16.57 -20.26 5.54
N ALA A 205 -15.94 -20.03 4.39
CA ALA A 205 -14.63 -19.44 4.28
C ALA A 205 -14.71 -17.91 4.36
N VAL A 206 -13.55 -17.26 4.45
CA VAL A 206 -13.44 -15.80 4.30
C VAL A 206 -12.62 -15.44 3.06
N GLY A 207 -12.83 -14.24 2.54
CA GLY A 207 -12.05 -13.71 1.42
C GLY A 207 -10.57 -13.56 1.76
N VAL A 208 -9.70 -13.66 0.77
CA VAL A 208 -8.26 -13.42 0.98
C VAL A 208 -7.97 -11.94 1.26
N TYR A 209 -6.76 -11.66 1.77
CA TYR A 209 -6.31 -10.29 1.99
C TYR A 209 -6.43 -9.48 0.70
N ARG A 210 -7.24 -8.42 0.73
CA ARG A 210 -7.52 -7.45 -0.34
C ARG A 210 -7.99 -8.06 -1.67
N LEU A 211 -8.59 -9.26 -1.67
CA LEU A 211 -8.99 -9.97 -2.89
C LEU A 211 -7.84 -10.14 -3.87
N LEU A 212 -6.60 -10.24 -3.39
CA LEU A 212 -5.44 -10.39 -4.27
C LEU A 212 -5.52 -11.72 -5.02
N GLY A 213 -5.13 -11.70 -6.30
CA GLY A 213 -5.04 -12.89 -7.13
C GLY A 213 -4.07 -13.90 -6.53
N GLY A 214 -4.44 -15.18 -6.53
CA GLY A 214 -3.61 -16.25 -5.99
C GLY A 214 -2.92 -17.07 -7.07
N ALA A 215 -2.35 -18.22 -6.70
CA ALA A 215 -1.74 -19.13 -7.65
C ALA A 215 -2.68 -19.46 -8.82
N ASN A 216 -2.12 -19.47 -10.04
CA ASN A 216 -2.81 -19.64 -11.31
C ASN A 216 -3.80 -18.51 -11.68
N TYR A 217 -3.79 -17.39 -10.97
CA TYR A 217 -4.50 -16.19 -11.39
C TYR A 217 -3.81 -15.54 -12.58
N SER A 218 -4.60 -15.13 -13.58
CA SER A 218 -4.22 -14.20 -14.63
C SER A 218 -5.49 -13.50 -15.07
N GLN A 219 -5.45 -12.18 -15.23
CA GLN A 219 -6.60 -11.44 -15.76
C GLN A 219 -6.92 -11.93 -17.19
N MET A 220 -8.20 -12.15 -17.47
CA MET A 220 -8.65 -12.61 -18.80
C MET A 220 -8.38 -11.57 -19.90
N SER A 221 -8.28 -10.29 -19.52
CA SER A 221 -8.03 -9.19 -20.42
C SER A 221 -6.60 -9.15 -20.97
N TYR A 222 -5.69 -9.91 -20.37
CA TYR A 222 -4.29 -9.96 -20.76
C TYR A 222 -4.03 -11.00 -21.85
N VAL A 223 -3.51 -10.53 -22.98
CA VAL A 223 -3.28 -11.36 -24.19
C VAL A 223 -2.13 -12.35 -24.06
N ASN A 224 -1.22 -12.13 -23.11
CA ASN A 224 -0.07 -13.01 -22.83
C ASN A 224 -0.12 -13.54 -21.39
N PRO A 225 -1.07 -14.43 -21.03
CA PRO A 225 -1.30 -14.82 -19.65
C PRO A 225 -0.03 -15.22 -18.91
N LEU A 226 0.23 -14.56 -17.78
CA LEU A 226 1.33 -14.87 -16.87
C LEU A 226 0.72 -15.36 -15.56
N PRO A 227 0.39 -16.66 -15.45
CA PRO A 227 -0.24 -17.18 -14.26
C PRO A 227 0.66 -16.98 -13.04
N PHE A 228 0.06 -16.54 -11.94
CA PHE A 228 0.74 -16.38 -10.67
C PHE A 228 1.22 -17.74 -10.13
N ASN A 229 2.37 -17.72 -9.46
CA ASN A 229 3.01 -18.87 -8.83
C ASN A 229 2.80 -18.92 -7.32
N ALA A 230 2.58 -17.76 -6.68
CA ALA A 230 2.38 -17.63 -5.24
C ALA A 230 0.93 -17.31 -4.90
N ASP A 231 0.49 -17.85 -3.76
CA ASP A 231 -0.82 -17.55 -3.16
C ASP A 231 -0.88 -16.10 -2.64
N PRO A 232 -2.08 -15.56 -2.38
CA PRO A 232 -2.23 -14.25 -1.75
C PRO A 232 -1.55 -14.25 -0.37
N PRO A 233 -0.92 -13.13 0.03
CA PRO A 233 -0.27 -13.04 1.32
C PRO A 233 -1.27 -13.09 2.46
N VAL A 234 -0.82 -13.58 3.62
CA VAL A 234 -1.59 -13.51 4.87
C VAL A 234 -1.22 -12.23 5.59
N ALA A 235 -2.19 -11.34 5.74
CA ALA A 235 -2.05 -10.08 6.47
C ALA A 235 -3.40 -9.64 7.02
N VAL A 236 -3.37 -8.81 8.06
CA VAL A 236 -4.55 -8.19 8.66
C VAL A 236 -4.34 -6.69 8.72
N ALA A 237 -5.27 -5.94 8.11
CA ALA A 237 -5.30 -4.50 8.20
C ALA A 237 -6.31 -4.04 9.26
N PRO A 238 -6.09 -2.90 9.91
CA PRO A 238 -7.14 -2.28 10.73
C PRO A 238 -8.28 -1.80 9.81
N LYS A 239 -9.52 -1.79 10.31
CA LYS A 239 -10.71 -1.43 9.49
C LYS A 239 -10.68 0.03 9.03
N THR A 240 -10.19 0.96 9.85
CA THR A 240 -10.07 2.39 9.52
C THR A 240 -8.63 2.74 9.11
N TYR A 241 -8.19 2.17 8.00
CA TYR A 241 -6.80 2.28 7.53
C TYR A 241 -6.49 3.53 6.71
N ASN A 242 -7.50 4.20 6.12
CA ASN A 242 -7.27 5.40 5.31
C ASN A 242 -7.35 6.65 6.18
N ARG A 243 -6.23 7.03 6.79
CA ARG A 243 -6.16 8.12 7.79
C ARG A 243 -4.76 8.73 7.88
N SER A 244 -4.70 9.96 8.40
CA SER A 244 -3.46 10.61 8.78
C SER A 244 -2.75 9.84 9.92
N GLU A 245 -1.41 9.81 9.86
CA GLU A 245 -0.53 9.23 10.90
C GLU A 245 0.16 10.30 11.76
N ALA A 246 -0.37 11.53 11.76
CA ALA A 246 0.17 12.63 12.55
C ALA A 246 0.26 12.28 14.05
N THR A 247 -0.71 11.52 14.55
CA THR A 247 -0.80 11.13 15.97
C THR A 247 -0.36 9.69 16.24
N ALA A 248 -0.82 8.74 15.43
CA ALA A 248 -0.52 7.32 15.59
C ALA A 248 -0.42 6.63 14.23
N ASP A 249 0.48 5.66 14.14
CA ASP A 249 0.69 4.87 12.94
C ASP A 249 -0.53 4.02 12.59
N THR A 250 -0.72 3.73 11.31
CA THR A 250 -1.64 2.69 10.85
C THR A 250 -0.86 1.38 10.75
N ARG A 251 -0.93 0.56 11.80
CA ARG A 251 -0.24 -0.72 11.84
C ARG A 251 -1.02 -1.78 11.10
N VAL A 252 -0.56 -2.13 9.90
CA VAL A 252 -0.96 -3.37 9.22
C VAL A 252 -0.08 -4.50 9.75
N ALA A 253 -0.70 -5.60 10.20
CA ALA A 253 -0.01 -6.81 10.57
C ALA A 253 0.27 -7.64 9.31
N TYR A 254 1.48 -7.52 8.78
CA TYR A 254 1.93 -8.32 7.65
C TYR A 254 2.41 -9.66 8.18
N GLY A 255 1.74 -10.75 7.80
CA GLY A 255 2.02 -12.07 8.35
C GLY A 255 3.09 -12.81 7.57
N GLN A 256 2.77 -13.21 6.34
CA GLN A 256 3.66 -14.01 5.49
C GLN A 256 3.27 -13.94 4.01
N GLY A 257 4.26 -14.04 3.11
CA GLY A 257 4.05 -14.23 1.68
C GLY A 257 3.96 -12.95 0.85
N MET A 258 4.15 -11.76 1.43
CA MET A 258 3.98 -10.50 0.72
C MET A 258 4.99 -10.32 -0.41
N SER A 259 6.25 -10.69 -0.16
CA SER A 259 7.32 -10.56 -1.17
C SER A 259 7.20 -11.59 -2.27
N GLU A 260 6.86 -12.84 -1.92
CA GLU A 260 6.62 -13.92 -2.88
C GLU A 260 5.44 -13.58 -3.78
N TRP A 261 4.42 -12.91 -3.24
CA TRP A 261 3.29 -12.45 -4.03
C TRP A 261 3.69 -11.35 -5.02
N CYS A 262 4.52 -10.37 -4.61
CA CYS A 262 5.12 -9.40 -5.54
C CYS A 262 5.97 -10.10 -6.62
N ALA A 263 6.65 -11.18 -6.27
CA ALA A 263 7.49 -11.97 -7.18
C ALA A 263 6.70 -12.67 -8.31
N ASN A 264 5.37 -12.75 -8.22
CA ASN A 264 4.53 -13.25 -9.32
C ASN A 264 4.78 -12.50 -10.64
N CYS A 265 4.98 -11.19 -10.56
CA CYS A 265 5.29 -10.32 -11.70
C CYS A 265 6.75 -9.85 -11.70
N HIS A 266 7.42 -9.79 -10.55
CA HIS A 266 8.78 -9.26 -10.38
C HIS A 266 9.78 -10.35 -9.95
N ARG A 267 9.91 -11.40 -10.75
CA ARG A 267 10.57 -12.67 -10.36
C ARG A 267 12.04 -12.50 -9.96
N THR A 268 12.84 -11.80 -10.75
CA THR A 268 14.31 -11.79 -10.54
C THR A 268 14.80 -10.80 -9.50
N ILE A 269 13.92 -9.93 -8.98
CA ILE A 269 14.28 -8.99 -7.91
C ILE A 269 13.96 -9.53 -6.51
N HIS A 270 13.23 -10.64 -6.43
CA HIS A 270 12.90 -11.32 -5.18
C HIS A 270 14.07 -12.19 -4.71
N VAL A 271 14.49 -12.00 -3.45
CA VAL A 271 15.55 -12.80 -2.81
C VAL A 271 15.08 -13.23 -1.43
N ASP A 272 14.66 -14.49 -1.36
CA ASP A 272 14.08 -15.14 -0.18
C ASP A 272 15.12 -15.58 0.87
N ALA A 273 16.38 -15.18 0.73
CA ALA A 273 17.44 -15.62 1.63
C ALA A 273 18.20 -14.44 2.20
N THR A 274 18.57 -14.52 3.48
CA THR A 274 19.56 -13.61 4.06
C THR A 274 20.85 -13.68 3.24
N ASN A 275 21.33 -12.53 2.75
CA ASN A 275 22.50 -12.47 1.87
C ASN A 275 23.83 -12.53 2.65
N ALA A 276 23.94 -13.45 3.61
CA ALA A 276 25.09 -13.57 4.53
C ALA A 276 26.40 -13.96 3.81
N ALA A 277 26.31 -14.59 2.64
CA ALA A 277 27.44 -14.97 1.81
C ALA A 277 27.71 -14.02 0.63
N ASN A 278 26.96 -12.91 0.52
CA ASN A 278 27.04 -11.95 -0.59
C ASN A 278 26.89 -12.57 -2.00
N THR A 279 26.06 -13.60 -2.14
CA THR A 279 25.94 -14.38 -3.38
C THR A 279 24.83 -13.88 -4.30
N ALA A 280 23.77 -13.26 -3.77
CA ALA A 280 22.65 -12.77 -4.57
C ALA A 280 22.84 -11.33 -5.07
N LEU A 281 23.66 -10.53 -4.36
CA LEU A 281 23.91 -9.09 -4.63
C LEU A 281 22.65 -8.22 -4.82
N ILE A 282 21.52 -8.65 -4.27
CA ILE A 282 20.24 -7.93 -4.23
C ILE A 282 19.78 -7.89 -2.76
N HIS A 283 19.08 -6.83 -2.35
CA HIS A 283 18.59 -6.71 -0.97
C HIS A 283 17.59 -7.83 -0.67
N PRO A 284 17.74 -8.58 0.45
CA PRO A 284 16.79 -9.62 0.83
C PRO A 284 15.37 -9.08 1.02
N ALA A 285 14.39 -9.83 0.54
CA ALA A 285 12.95 -9.60 0.75
C ALA A 285 12.20 -10.91 0.50
N GLY A 286 11.57 -11.47 1.54
CA GLY A 286 10.93 -12.79 1.50
C GLY A 286 10.88 -13.46 2.87
N ASN A 287 10.18 -14.56 2.97
CA ASN A 287 9.98 -15.31 4.21
C ASN A 287 11.29 -15.77 4.87
N GLY A 288 12.32 -16.07 4.08
CA GLY A 288 13.66 -16.42 4.56
C GLY A 288 14.62 -15.23 4.71
N ALA A 289 14.17 -13.98 4.44
CA ALA A 289 14.93 -12.76 4.68
C ALA A 289 14.83 -12.28 6.15
N LEU A 290 15.19 -13.17 7.07
CA LEU A 290 14.98 -12.99 8.52
C LEU A 290 15.78 -11.81 9.11
N LEU A 291 15.13 -11.08 10.03
CA LEU A 291 15.75 -10.00 10.82
C LEU A 291 16.69 -10.52 11.93
N THR A 292 16.76 -11.84 12.13
CA THR A 292 17.74 -12.50 12.99
C THR A 292 19.13 -12.55 12.38
N ALA A 293 19.27 -12.17 11.10
CA ALA A 293 20.56 -12.04 10.43
C ALA A 293 21.51 -11.12 11.23
N ALA A 294 22.79 -11.50 11.24
CA ALA A 294 23.84 -10.68 11.83
C ALA A 294 23.92 -9.34 11.11
N ALA A 295 23.86 -8.25 11.86
CA ALA A 295 24.17 -6.92 11.38
C ALA A 295 25.66 -6.64 11.54
N ASN A 296 26.20 -5.79 10.66
CA ASN A 296 27.58 -5.32 10.78
C ASN A 296 27.78 -4.67 12.15
N ASP A 297 28.71 -5.23 12.92
CA ASP A 297 29.11 -4.84 14.26
C ASP A 297 29.27 -3.31 14.39
N LEU A 298 28.42 -2.69 15.21
CA LEU A 298 28.47 -1.25 15.50
C LEU A 298 29.53 -0.89 16.56
N GLN A 299 30.16 -1.88 17.21
CA GLN A 299 31.04 -1.64 18.37
C GLN A 299 32.44 -2.27 18.26
N GLY A 300 32.77 -3.00 17.19
CA GLY A 300 34.00 -3.78 17.17
C GLY A 300 34.02 -4.90 18.23
N ASN A 301 32.85 -5.28 18.79
CA ASN A 301 32.74 -6.34 19.77
C ASN A 301 32.46 -7.68 19.06
N GLY A 302 33.26 -8.70 19.38
CA GLY A 302 33.22 -10.00 18.71
C GLY A 302 31.95 -10.83 18.91
N THR A 303 30.86 -10.26 19.45
CA THR A 303 29.58 -10.94 19.69
C THR A 303 28.50 -10.63 18.64
N GLY A 304 28.68 -9.61 17.81
CA GLY A 304 27.71 -9.22 16.78
C GLY A 304 26.37 -8.73 17.34
N THR A 305 25.55 -8.08 16.51
CA THR A 305 24.15 -7.72 16.81
C THR A 305 23.25 -8.24 15.70
N THR A 306 21.94 -8.32 15.91
CA THR A 306 20.98 -8.66 14.85
C THR A 306 20.36 -7.42 14.24
N ILE A 307 19.83 -7.55 13.03
CA ILE A 307 19.05 -6.47 12.38
C ILE A 307 17.81 -6.12 13.21
N ALA A 308 17.14 -7.11 13.80
CA ALA A 308 16.01 -6.89 14.72
C ALA A 308 16.41 -6.04 15.94
N ALA A 309 17.59 -6.30 16.53
CA ALA A 309 18.07 -5.49 17.64
C ALA A 309 18.30 -4.03 17.22
N LEU A 310 18.89 -3.79 16.04
CA LEU A 310 19.07 -2.44 15.49
C LEU A 310 17.73 -1.74 15.24
N TYR A 311 16.77 -2.44 14.64
CA TYR A 311 15.40 -1.96 14.48
C TYR A 311 14.83 -1.45 15.80
N ASN A 312 15.00 -2.22 16.87
CA ASN A 312 14.41 -1.92 18.16
C ASN A 312 15.05 -0.72 18.85
N VAL A 313 16.36 -0.53 18.71
CA VAL A 313 17.08 0.57 19.37
C VAL A 313 17.05 1.86 18.56
N TYR A 314 16.94 1.80 17.23
CA TYR A 314 16.90 3.01 16.39
C TYR A 314 15.57 3.74 16.53
N LYS A 315 15.61 4.96 17.08
CA LYS A 315 14.44 5.86 17.14
C LYS A 315 14.46 6.85 15.98
N ASN A 316 15.59 7.53 15.80
CA ASN A 316 15.86 8.46 14.71
C ASN A 316 17.38 8.62 14.55
N SER A 317 17.81 9.43 13.59
CA SER A 317 19.23 9.72 13.37
C SER A 317 19.90 10.24 14.65
N GLY A 318 20.96 9.54 15.10
CA GLY A 318 21.71 9.83 16.32
C GLY A 318 21.12 9.29 17.63
N ASP A 319 19.90 8.74 17.65
CA ASP A 319 19.25 8.19 18.86
C ASP A 319 19.01 6.68 18.74
N LEU A 320 19.91 5.91 19.36
CA LEU A 320 19.83 4.44 19.49
C LEU A 320 19.35 4.00 20.89
N THR A 321 18.50 4.79 21.56
CA THR A 321 17.99 4.48 22.92
C THR A 321 16.62 3.80 22.92
N GLY A 322 16.16 3.35 21.75
CA GLY A 322 14.88 2.66 21.56
C GLY A 322 14.79 1.34 22.30
N THR A 323 13.55 0.84 22.38
CA THR A 323 13.24 -0.44 23.00
C THR A 323 12.28 -1.19 22.11
N VAL A 324 12.26 -2.52 22.24
CA VAL A 324 11.31 -3.39 21.54
C VAL A 324 9.87 -2.88 21.70
N ALA A 325 9.49 -2.42 22.89
CA ALA A 325 8.11 -2.08 23.23
C ALA A 325 7.53 -0.90 22.41
N THR A 326 8.36 -0.04 21.83
CA THR A 326 7.93 1.23 21.19
C THR A 326 8.59 1.48 19.84
N SER A 327 9.18 0.44 19.23
CA SER A 327 10.03 0.59 18.06
C SER A 327 9.32 0.44 16.71
N TYR A 328 8.06 0.00 16.66
CA TYR A 328 7.32 -0.13 15.40
C TYR A 328 7.27 1.17 14.62
N SER A 329 7.34 1.07 13.29
CA SER A 329 7.09 2.18 12.37
C SER A 329 6.32 1.73 11.14
N SER A 330 5.23 2.43 10.81
CA SER A 330 4.49 2.25 9.54
C SER A 330 5.30 2.62 8.30
N LEU A 331 6.36 3.42 8.45
CA LEU A 331 7.26 3.81 7.37
C LEU A 331 8.31 2.74 7.09
N VAL A 332 8.60 1.86 8.05
CA VAL A 332 9.50 0.70 7.87
C VAL A 332 8.86 -0.53 8.52
N PRO A 333 7.75 -1.06 7.96
CA PRO A 333 7.10 -2.24 8.50
C PRO A 333 7.92 -3.50 8.18
N TYR A 334 7.59 -4.60 8.87
CA TYR A 334 8.20 -5.91 8.66
C TYR A 334 7.09 -6.97 8.58
N GLU A 335 7.41 -8.14 8.04
CA GLU A 335 6.56 -9.32 8.14
C GLU A 335 6.83 -10.05 9.45
N GLU A 336 5.78 -10.51 10.13
CA GLU A 336 5.85 -11.15 11.43
C GLU A 336 6.25 -12.64 11.34
N GLY A 337 6.21 -13.22 10.14
CA GLY A 337 6.60 -14.61 9.87
C GLY A 337 5.58 -15.63 10.37
N THR A 338 4.30 -15.25 10.43
CA THR A 338 3.20 -16.12 10.88
C THR A 338 2.00 -16.00 9.95
N LYS A 339 1.26 -17.09 9.81
CA LYS A 339 -0.05 -17.11 9.14
C LYS A 339 -1.22 -17.15 10.13
N ASP A 340 -0.96 -17.16 11.43
CA ASP A 340 -2.01 -17.20 12.44
C ASP A 340 -2.78 -15.87 12.48
N ILE A 341 -4.00 -15.89 11.97
CA ILE A 341 -4.83 -14.69 11.80
C ILE A 341 -5.20 -14.07 13.14
N ALA A 342 -5.36 -14.87 14.19
CA ALA A 342 -5.70 -14.35 15.51
C ALA A 342 -4.55 -13.51 16.10
N THR A 343 -3.31 -13.99 15.96
CA THR A 343 -2.11 -13.22 16.32
C THR A 343 -2.03 -11.92 15.52
N LEU A 344 -2.18 -11.98 14.19
CA LEU A 344 -2.11 -10.79 13.33
C LEU A 344 -3.21 -9.77 13.64
N LEU A 345 -4.42 -10.23 13.94
CA LEU A 345 -5.54 -9.36 14.35
C LEU A 345 -5.22 -8.59 15.64
N SER A 346 -4.51 -9.21 16.58
CA SER A 346 -4.09 -8.53 17.82
C SER A 346 -3.04 -7.44 17.59
N HIS A 347 -2.33 -7.50 16.46
CA HIS A 347 -1.29 -6.53 16.10
C HIS A 347 -1.77 -5.44 15.13
N ALA A 348 -2.85 -5.67 14.39
CA ALA A 348 -3.42 -4.67 13.49
C ALA A 348 -4.10 -3.54 14.28
N ASP A 349 -3.54 -2.33 14.26
CA ASP A 349 -3.93 -1.24 15.17
C ASP A 349 -3.88 0.14 14.50
N ILE A 350 -4.68 1.06 15.03
CA ILE A 350 -4.70 2.49 14.66
C ILE A 350 -4.60 3.41 15.88
N THR A 351 -4.69 2.84 17.09
CA THR A 351 -4.76 3.62 18.33
C THR A 351 -3.39 4.03 18.84
N GLY A 352 -2.32 3.39 18.35
CA GLY A 352 -0.95 3.64 18.80
C GLY A 352 -0.61 2.86 20.07
N THR A 353 -1.40 1.84 20.43
CA THR A 353 -1.12 0.99 21.59
C THR A 353 -0.28 -0.22 21.22
N VAL A 354 -0.32 -0.68 19.96
CA VAL A 354 0.48 -1.82 19.49
C VAL A 354 1.74 -1.32 18.80
N THR A 355 2.75 -0.97 19.61
CA THR A 355 3.98 -0.31 19.14
C THR A 355 5.23 -1.18 19.23
N ALA A 356 5.08 -2.45 19.60
CA ALA A 356 6.20 -3.37 19.70
C ALA A 356 6.80 -3.70 18.31
N GLY A 357 8.13 -3.65 18.20
CA GLY A 357 8.88 -4.11 17.03
C GLY A 357 9.20 -5.61 17.05
N PRO A 358 10.13 -6.07 16.19
CA PRO A 358 10.44 -7.49 16.03
C PRO A 358 11.07 -8.07 17.30
N SER A 359 10.59 -9.23 17.76
CA SER A 359 10.98 -9.88 19.01
C SER A 359 10.84 -11.40 19.05
N THR A 360 10.17 -12.03 18.08
CA THR A 360 9.92 -13.48 18.09
C THR A 360 11.03 -14.27 17.38
N GLY A 361 11.81 -13.61 16.53
CA GLY A 361 12.85 -14.23 15.71
C GLY A 361 12.33 -14.84 14.40
N THR A 362 11.02 -14.72 14.12
CA THR A 362 10.40 -15.12 12.85
C THR A 362 10.23 -13.95 11.89
N GLU A 363 10.46 -12.73 12.36
CA GLU A 363 10.24 -11.53 11.56
C GLU A 363 11.24 -11.43 10.41
N ASN A 364 10.76 -10.95 9.27
CA ASN A 364 11.53 -10.83 8.04
C ASN A 364 11.25 -9.53 7.30
N VAL A 365 12.18 -9.17 6.42
CA VAL A 365 12.04 -8.02 5.52
C VAL A 365 11.14 -8.42 4.35
N MET A 366 10.20 -7.54 4.01
CA MET A 366 9.37 -7.71 2.82
C MET A 366 9.57 -6.59 1.80
N CYS A 367 9.14 -6.80 0.55
CA CYS A 367 9.17 -5.76 -0.48
C CYS A 367 8.48 -4.46 -0.02
N LEU A 368 7.38 -4.58 0.72
CA LEU A 368 6.63 -3.44 1.24
C LEU A 368 7.25 -2.82 2.50
N SER A 369 8.39 -3.31 3.02
CA SER A 369 9.14 -2.63 4.08
C SER A 369 9.67 -1.28 3.63
N CYS A 370 9.98 -1.14 2.33
CA CYS A 370 10.47 0.11 1.74
C CYS A 370 9.49 0.70 0.71
N HIS A 371 8.69 -0.13 0.03
CA HIS A 371 7.77 0.31 -1.01
C HIS A 371 6.32 0.41 -0.53
N ARG A 372 5.53 1.25 -1.20
CA ARG A 372 4.04 1.28 -1.07
C ARG A 372 3.43 0.59 -2.29
N ALA A 373 2.43 -0.27 -2.09
CA ALA A 373 1.96 -1.19 -3.15
C ALA A 373 1.35 -0.49 -4.40
N HIS A 374 0.63 0.62 -4.23
CA HIS A 374 0.01 1.37 -5.33
C HIS A 374 0.94 2.47 -5.85
N ALA A 375 1.16 3.50 -5.03
CA ALA A 375 1.94 4.68 -5.36
C ALA A 375 2.35 5.44 -4.09
N SER A 376 3.35 6.32 -4.19
CA SER A 376 3.83 7.19 -3.12
C SER A 376 4.22 8.54 -3.70
N GLY A 377 4.43 9.58 -2.88
CA GLY A 377 4.97 10.84 -3.39
C GLY A 377 6.42 10.73 -3.92
N PHE A 378 7.14 9.65 -3.61
CA PHE A 378 8.57 9.53 -3.89
C PHE A 378 8.86 8.65 -5.11
N ASN A 379 9.98 8.96 -5.78
CA ASN A 379 10.51 8.14 -6.86
C ASN A 379 10.69 6.68 -6.44
N SER A 380 10.49 5.78 -7.41
CA SER A 380 10.56 4.33 -7.20
C SER A 380 9.59 3.84 -6.12
N MET A 381 8.44 4.52 -5.96
CA MET A 381 7.33 4.13 -5.10
C MET A 381 7.73 3.78 -3.65
N THR A 382 8.75 4.46 -3.14
CA THR A 382 9.31 4.24 -1.80
C THR A 382 8.53 4.99 -0.72
N ARG A 383 8.60 4.54 0.53
CA ARG A 383 7.86 5.14 1.66
C ARG A 383 8.44 6.49 2.10
N TRP A 384 9.69 6.80 1.72
CA TRP A 384 10.40 8.06 1.99
C TRP A 384 11.32 8.40 0.81
N SER A 385 11.82 9.64 0.74
CA SER A 385 12.77 10.07 -0.30
C SER A 385 14.10 9.32 -0.22
N ASN A 386 14.55 8.74 -1.33
CA ASN A 386 15.89 8.14 -1.45
C ASN A 386 16.81 8.93 -2.37
N THR A 387 16.47 10.18 -2.68
CA THR A 387 17.22 11.06 -3.60
C THR A 387 17.89 12.23 -2.89
N THR A 388 17.76 12.31 -1.56
CA THR A 388 18.28 13.40 -0.73
C THR A 388 19.05 12.84 0.46
N ASP A 389 20.01 13.61 0.98
CA ASP A 389 20.83 13.17 2.12
C ASP A 389 20.01 13.19 3.42
N PHE A 390 19.13 14.18 3.56
CA PHE A 390 18.24 14.35 4.69
C PHE A 390 16.76 14.39 4.29
N LEU A 391 15.92 13.77 5.12
CA LEU A 391 14.46 13.77 5.06
C LEU A 391 13.84 14.93 5.84
N THR A 392 14.53 15.41 6.86
CA THR A 392 14.18 16.61 7.63
C THR A 392 15.43 17.47 7.80
N VAL A 393 15.25 18.79 7.86
CA VAL A 393 16.30 19.75 8.16
C VAL A 393 15.71 20.76 9.12
N ALA A 394 16.42 21.05 10.21
CA ALA A 394 15.98 21.98 11.24
C ALA A 394 14.57 21.70 11.79
N ASN A 395 14.26 20.42 12.02
CA ASN A 395 12.93 19.93 12.47
C ASN A 395 11.76 20.23 11.52
N ALA A 396 12.04 20.51 10.24
CA ALA A 396 11.05 20.72 9.20
C ALA A 396 11.30 19.79 8.02
N TYR A 397 10.28 19.57 7.19
CA TYR A 397 10.49 18.94 5.88
C TYR A 397 11.22 19.92 4.94
N PRO A 398 12.14 19.45 4.08
CA PRO A 398 12.79 20.27 3.08
C PRO A 398 11.79 20.97 2.15
N ASP A 399 12.09 22.20 1.77
CA ASP A 399 11.24 23.04 0.90
C ASP A 399 12.06 23.60 -0.26
N PHE A 400 11.44 23.73 -1.44
CA PHE A 400 12.06 24.30 -2.64
C PHE A 400 11.79 25.80 -2.79
N ALA A 401 10.91 26.37 -1.95
CA ALA A 401 10.50 27.77 -2.06
C ALA A 401 11.68 28.75 -1.85
N ALA A 402 11.59 29.92 -2.49
CA ALA A 402 12.55 31.00 -2.30
C ALA A 402 12.58 31.43 -0.82
N GLY A 403 13.76 31.40 -0.21
CA GLY A 403 13.94 31.69 1.22
C GLY A 403 13.96 30.45 2.13
N ALA A 404 13.72 29.25 1.59
CA ALA A 404 14.16 28.03 2.24
C ALA A 404 15.69 28.12 2.40
N GLY A 405 16.19 28.11 3.63
CA GLY A 405 17.63 28.19 3.89
C GLY A 405 18.39 27.14 3.07
N THR A 406 19.66 27.41 2.77
CA THR A 406 20.45 26.61 1.80
C THR A 406 20.35 25.10 2.02
N GLU A 407 20.41 24.63 3.26
CA GLU A 407 20.33 23.20 3.57
C GLU A 407 18.95 22.58 3.29
N SER A 408 17.87 23.34 3.53
CA SER A 408 16.50 22.91 3.20
C SER A 408 16.31 22.83 1.69
N TYR A 409 16.79 23.82 0.94
CA TYR A 409 16.74 23.79 -0.52
C TYR A 409 17.56 22.63 -1.10
N ASP A 410 18.79 22.41 -0.61
CA ASP A 410 19.69 21.34 -1.08
C ASP A 410 19.07 19.94 -0.93
N ASN A 411 18.24 19.72 0.10
CA ASN A 411 17.56 18.47 0.40
C ASN A 411 16.09 18.45 -0.06
N SER A 412 15.66 19.42 -0.87
CA SER A 412 14.30 19.43 -1.39
C SER A 412 14.09 18.38 -2.48
N THR A 413 12.86 17.87 -2.57
CA THR A 413 12.37 16.97 -3.63
C THR A 413 11.51 17.70 -4.66
N GLY A 414 11.46 19.04 -4.61
CA GLY A 414 10.54 19.86 -5.42
C GLY A 414 9.11 19.89 -4.87
N MET A 415 8.88 19.29 -3.70
CA MET A 415 7.64 19.39 -2.93
C MET A 415 7.74 20.55 -1.93
N ASN A 416 6.64 21.27 -1.73
CA ASN A 416 6.52 22.13 -0.55
C ASN A 416 6.29 21.29 0.70
N GLN A 417 6.44 21.88 1.88
CA GLN A 417 6.36 21.16 3.15
C GLN A 417 5.03 20.43 3.38
N ALA A 418 3.91 21.02 2.94
CA ALA A 418 2.59 20.40 3.10
C ALA A 418 2.43 19.15 2.23
N VAL A 419 2.93 19.19 0.99
CA VAL A 419 2.93 18.03 0.09
C VAL A 419 3.92 16.96 0.55
N TYR A 420 5.10 17.36 1.03
CA TYR A 420 6.07 16.43 1.62
C TYR A 420 5.49 15.73 2.86
N ALA A 421 4.86 16.48 3.77
CA ALA A 421 4.19 15.92 4.93
C ALA A 421 3.11 14.92 4.51
N ALA A 422 2.28 15.25 3.52
CA ALA A 422 1.29 14.34 2.97
C ALA A 422 1.89 13.06 2.38
N ALA A 423 3.03 13.14 1.69
CA ALA A 423 3.77 11.97 1.18
C ALA A 423 4.29 11.07 2.32
N MET A 424 4.60 11.66 3.48
CA MET A 424 4.96 10.99 4.74
C MET A 424 3.74 10.64 5.62
N TYR A 425 2.54 10.67 5.06
CA TYR A 425 1.26 10.40 5.73
C TYR A 425 0.94 11.33 6.90
N ASP A 426 1.33 12.58 6.71
CA ASP A 426 1.15 13.70 7.63
C ASP A 426 1.84 13.48 8.99
N GLN A 427 2.81 12.56 9.07
CA GLN A 427 3.70 12.48 10.22
C GLN A 427 4.40 13.83 10.39
N PRO A 428 4.45 14.42 11.59
CA PRO A 428 5.14 15.68 11.77
C PRO A 428 6.65 15.49 11.66
N ALA A 429 7.36 16.46 11.07
CA ALA A 429 8.82 16.43 10.96
C ALA A 429 9.53 16.27 12.32
N THR A 430 8.88 16.68 13.42
CA THR A 430 9.36 16.53 14.80
C THR A 430 9.35 15.08 15.31
N LYS A 431 8.75 14.12 14.60
CA LYS A 431 8.92 12.68 14.89
C LYS A 431 10.33 12.19 14.49
N PHE A 432 11.03 12.94 13.64
CA PHE A 432 12.35 12.60 13.15
C PHE A 432 13.42 13.47 13.83
N ALA A 433 14.69 13.14 13.59
CA ALA A 433 15.80 13.95 14.08
C ALA A 433 15.82 15.36 13.44
N TYR A 434 16.63 16.25 14.02
CA TYR A 434 16.86 17.59 13.48
C TYR A 434 17.29 17.55 12.00
N SER A 435 18.23 16.66 11.69
CA SER A 435 18.63 16.29 10.33
C SER A 435 18.52 14.78 10.15
N GLN A 436 17.33 14.30 9.78
CA GLN A 436 17.06 12.87 9.65
C GLN A 436 17.64 12.33 8.35
N ARG A 437 18.50 11.31 8.39
CA ARG A 437 18.91 10.56 7.19
C ARG A 437 17.87 9.53 6.75
N SER A 438 18.15 8.82 5.66
CA SER A 438 17.32 7.73 5.14
C SER A 438 16.82 6.76 6.22
N LEU A 439 15.56 6.32 6.09
CA LEU A 439 14.96 5.38 7.04
C LEU A 439 15.43 3.93 6.84
N CYS A 440 16.29 3.66 5.85
CA CYS A 440 17.09 2.42 5.84
C CYS A 440 17.85 2.23 7.18
N ASN A 441 18.23 3.33 7.82
CA ASN A 441 18.92 3.31 9.11
C ASN A 441 18.08 2.76 10.26
N LYS A 442 16.76 2.61 10.09
CA LYS A 442 15.93 1.87 11.05
C LYS A 442 16.48 0.48 11.29
N CYS A 443 16.85 -0.25 10.24
CA CYS A 443 17.37 -1.62 10.35
C CYS A 443 18.89 -1.70 10.47
N HIS A 444 19.62 -0.65 10.08
CA HIS A 444 21.07 -0.72 9.88
C HIS A 444 21.90 0.23 10.76
N ALA A 445 21.28 1.27 11.30
CA ALA A 445 21.92 2.32 12.11
C ALA A 445 23.24 2.83 11.48
N LYS A 446 23.21 3.16 10.17
CA LYS A 446 24.34 3.73 9.41
C LYS A 446 24.12 5.23 9.20
N ASP A 447 24.08 5.93 10.32
CA ASP A 447 23.77 7.36 10.37
C ASP A 447 25.02 8.26 10.37
#